data_AF-A0A524EER9-F1
#
_entry.id   AF-A0A524EER9-F1
#
_cell.length_a   1.000
_cell.length_b   1.000
_cell.length_c   1.000
_cell.angle_alpha   90.00
_cell.angle_beta   90.00
_cell.angle_gamma   90.00
#
_symmetry.space_group_name_H-M   'P 1'
#
loop_
_entity.id
_entity.type
_entity.pdbx_description
1 polymer ?
#
loop_
_entity_poly.entity_id
_entity_poly.type
_entity_poly.pdbx_seq_one_letter_code
_entity_poly.pdbx_strand_id
1 'polypeptide(L)'
;MSANETKLPYGTIKNKKLIMNFSAFDMDLPVIAAGVRERSDVLKELQVAFSGFGTDVPEEMSQQKPAEIKVFFEYLGKETDATVILKRVYHIVWSGIIQEFPDLVDWAEAKADLSSLTFAQAEVMRVRREK
;
A
#
# COMPACT_ATOMS: atom_id res chain seq x y z
N MET A 1 -2.86 -23.21 20.56
CA MET A 1 -3.81 -23.14 19.42
C MET A 1 -3.17 -22.30 18.33
N SER A 2 -2.95 -22.88 17.15
CA SER A 2 -2.26 -22.22 16.02
C SER A 2 -3.10 -21.04 15.54
N ALA A 3 -2.52 -19.85 15.50
CA ALA A 3 -3.18 -18.69 14.91
C ALA A 3 -3.31 -18.93 13.41
N ASN A 4 -4.52 -19.17 12.91
CA ASN A 4 -4.79 -19.34 11.49
C ASN A 4 -4.47 -18.04 10.75
N GLU A 5 -3.25 -17.95 10.25
CA GLU A 5 -2.81 -16.89 9.35
C GLU A 5 -3.34 -17.20 7.96
N THR A 6 -4.14 -16.30 7.40
CA THR A 6 -4.60 -16.41 6.01
C THR A 6 -3.79 -15.46 5.14
N LYS A 7 -3.07 -16.01 4.17
CA LYS A 7 -2.32 -15.23 3.18
C LYS A 7 -3.19 -14.92 1.96
N LEU A 8 -3.13 -13.67 1.54
CA LEU A 8 -3.76 -13.12 0.34
C LEU A 8 -2.65 -12.42 -0.48
N PRO A 9 -2.83 -12.22 -1.80
CA PRO A 9 -1.95 -11.33 -2.55
C PRO A 9 -1.90 -9.96 -1.88
N TYR A 10 -0.71 -9.41 -1.61
CA TYR A 10 -0.56 -8.11 -0.92
C TYR A 10 -1.25 -8.00 0.45
N GLY A 11 -1.68 -9.11 1.06
CA GLY A 11 -2.56 -9.07 2.23
C GLY A 11 -2.31 -10.23 3.19
N THR A 12 -2.33 -9.98 4.49
CA THR A 12 -2.26 -11.02 5.51
C THR A 12 -3.32 -10.77 6.56
N ILE A 13 -4.16 -11.78 6.81
CA ILE A 13 -5.14 -11.76 7.89
C ILE A 13 -4.60 -12.59 9.04
N LYS A 14 -4.49 -11.97 10.21
CA LYS A 14 -4.10 -12.62 11.45
C LYS A 14 -5.03 -12.19 12.57
N ASN A 15 -5.72 -13.16 13.17
CA ASN A 15 -6.75 -12.94 14.18
C ASN A 15 -7.86 -12.01 13.66
N LYS A 16 -7.94 -10.78 14.18
CA LYS A 16 -8.92 -9.75 13.77
C LYS A 16 -8.30 -8.61 12.98
N LYS A 17 -7.08 -8.80 12.45
CA LYS A 17 -6.34 -7.77 11.72
C LYS A 17 -6.06 -8.19 10.29
N LEU A 18 -6.30 -7.27 9.37
CA LEU A 18 -5.83 -7.34 7.98
C LEU A 18 -4.67 -6.35 7.84
N ILE A 19 -3.56 -6.83 7.32
CA ILE A 19 -2.39 -6.02 6.96
C ILE A 19 -2.23 -6.14 5.45
N MET A 20 -2.35 -5.03 4.74
CA MET A 20 -2.03 -4.98 3.31
C MET A 20 -0.65 -4.37 3.13
N ASN A 21 0.16 -4.96 2.25
CA ASN A 21 1.53 -4.53 2.00
C ASN A 21 1.71 -4.17 0.52
N PHE A 22 2.22 -2.97 0.27
CA PHE A 22 2.44 -2.44 -1.06
C PHE A 22 3.89 -1.98 -1.21
N SER A 23 4.43 -2.15 -2.40
CA SER A 23 5.73 -1.61 -2.77
C SER A 23 5.58 -0.12 -3.03
N ALA A 24 6.37 0.72 -2.34
CA ALA A 24 6.43 2.16 -2.59
C ALA A 24 7.00 2.49 -3.98
N PHE A 25 7.57 1.51 -4.69
CA PHE A 25 7.98 1.67 -6.08
C PHE A 25 6.79 1.53 -7.04
N ASP A 26 5.83 0.67 -6.72
CA ASP A 26 4.70 0.35 -7.60
C ASP A 26 3.46 1.19 -7.29
N MET A 27 3.26 1.56 -6.03
CA MET A 27 2.11 2.32 -5.56
C MET A 27 2.51 3.45 -4.63
N ASP A 28 1.94 4.63 -4.88
CA ASP A 28 2.17 5.80 -4.06
C ASP A 28 1.17 5.85 -2.88
N LEU A 29 1.65 6.32 -1.73
CA LEU A 29 0.83 6.47 -0.52
C LEU A 29 -0.45 7.30 -0.74
N PRO A 30 -0.45 8.41 -1.51
CA PRO A 30 -1.66 9.17 -1.80
C PRO A 30 -2.74 8.35 -2.52
N VAL A 31 -2.36 7.49 -3.48
CA VAL A 31 -3.30 6.60 -4.20
C VAL A 31 -3.92 5.60 -3.23
N ILE A 32 -3.09 4.99 -2.39
CA ILE A 32 -3.54 4.06 -1.35
C ILE A 32 -4.49 4.77 -0.38
N ALA A 33 -4.13 5.97 0.09
CA ALA A 33 -4.93 6.74 1.02
C ALA A 33 -6.26 7.21 0.43
N ALA A 34 -6.27 7.61 -0.86
CA ALA A 34 -7.48 7.96 -1.57
C ALA A 34 -8.44 6.76 -1.63
N GLY A 35 -7.94 5.59 -2.09
CA GLY A 35 -8.76 4.38 -2.22
C GLY A 35 -9.35 3.90 -0.89
N VAL A 36 -8.60 4.05 0.22
CA VAL A 36 -9.11 3.76 1.56
C VAL A 36 -10.15 4.79 2.01
N ARG A 37 -9.88 6.09 1.80
CA ARG A 37 -10.76 7.18 2.22
C ARG A 37 -12.14 7.06 1.55
N GLU A 38 -12.17 6.79 0.25
CA GLU A 38 -13.40 6.67 -0.53
C GLU A 38 -14.32 5.52 -0.12
N ARG A 39 -13.78 4.54 0.61
CA ARG A 39 -14.54 3.36 1.05
C ARG A 39 -14.72 3.33 2.56
N SER A 40 -14.32 4.39 3.26
CA SER A 40 -14.30 4.45 4.73
C SER A 40 -15.68 4.31 5.37
N ASP A 41 -16.74 4.72 4.68
CA ASP A 41 -18.14 4.52 5.03
C ASP A 41 -18.50 3.02 5.00
N VAL A 42 -18.19 2.32 3.91
CA VAL A 42 -18.44 0.89 3.76
C VAL A 42 -17.65 0.07 4.79
N LEU A 43 -16.41 0.46 5.09
CA LEU A 43 -15.61 -0.19 6.13
C LEU A 43 -16.26 -0.09 7.51
N LYS A 44 -16.84 1.07 7.85
CA LYS A 44 -17.55 1.27 9.12
C LYS A 44 -18.81 0.40 9.22
N GLU A 45 -19.59 0.30 8.15
CA GLU A 45 -20.77 -0.60 8.09
C GLU A 45 -20.39 -2.07 8.31
N LEU A 46 -19.21 -2.47 7.84
CA LEU A 46 -18.64 -3.80 8.06
C LEU A 46 -18.00 -3.98 9.45
N GLN A 47 -18.11 -2.98 10.34
CA GLN A 47 -17.47 -2.96 11.66
C GLN A 47 -15.95 -3.13 11.59
N VAL A 48 -15.32 -2.59 10.54
CA VAL A 48 -13.87 -2.58 10.37
C VAL A 48 -13.34 -1.16 10.50
N ALA A 49 -12.35 -0.98 11.38
CA ALA A 49 -11.65 0.27 11.55
C ALA A 49 -10.34 0.27 10.77
N PHE A 50 -10.06 1.37 10.09
CA PHE A 50 -8.73 1.67 9.59
C PHE A 50 -7.84 2.10 10.76
N SER A 51 -6.73 1.39 10.97
CA SER A 51 -5.83 1.60 12.12
C SER A 51 -4.63 2.48 11.79
N GLY A 52 -4.35 2.75 10.51
CA GLY A 52 -3.25 3.62 10.08
C GLY A 52 -2.36 3.02 8.99
N PHE A 53 -1.32 3.80 8.66
CA PHE A 53 -0.24 3.41 7.76
C PHE A 53 1.03 3.10 8.55
N GLY A 54 1.85 2.20 8.04
CA GLY A 54 3.22 1.99 8.43
C GLY A 54 4.12 1.96 7.21
N THR A 55 5.40 2.27 7.39
CA THR A 55 6.40 2.19 6.33
C THR A 55 7.58 1.42 6.86
N ASP A 56 7.98 0.38 6.13
CA ASP A 56 9.17 -0.40 6.40
C ASP A 56 10.23 0.03 5.39
N VAL A 57 11.32 0.64 5.88
CA VAL A 57 12.39 1.15 5.03
C VAL A 57 13.57 0.18 5.14
N PRO A 58 13.94 -0.55 4.08
CA PRO A 58 15.10 -1.42 4.10
C PRO A 58 16.40 -0.61 4.27
N GLU A 59 17.42 -1.20 4.90
CA GLU A 59 18.73 -0.56 5.11
C GLU A 59 19.35 -0.07 3.80
N GLU A 60 19.18 -0.85 2.72
CA GLU A 60 19.61 -0.49 1.37
C GLU A 60 18.39 -0.41 0.44
N MET A 61 17.92 0.81 0.21
CA MET A 61 16.82 1.07 -0.71
C MET A 61 17.30 0.95 -2.16
N SER A 62 16.59 0.13 -2.95
CA SER A 62 16.82 -0.01 -4.39
C SER A 62 15.50 -0.29 -5.10
N GLN A 63 15.48 -0.24 -6.44
CA GLN A 63 14.29 -0.65 -7.21
C GLN A 63 13.87 -2.10 -6.92
N GLN A 64 14.83 -2.98 -6.59
CA GLN A 64 14.57 -4.38 -6.24
C GLN A 64 14.23 -4.58 -4.76
N LYS A 65 14.50 -3.59 -3.92
CA LYS A 65 14.20 -3.56 -2.48
C LYS A 65 13.60 -2.18 -2.12
N PRO A 66 12.38 -1.89 -2.60
CA PRO A 66 11.74 -0.63 -2.29
C PRO A 66 11.25 -0.63 -0.83
N ALA A 67 10.93 0.55 -0.31
CA ALA A 67 10.20 0.63 0.95
C ALA A 67 8.83 -0.04 0.83
N GLU A 68 8.39 -0.69 1.91
CA GLU A 68 7.10 -1.36 1.97
C GLU A 68 6.10 -0.48 2.73
N ILE A 69 4.98 -0.15 2.10
CA ILE A 69 3.86 0.58 2.70
C ILE A 69 2.88 -0.45 3.26
N LYS A 70 2.64 -0.39 4.57
CA LYS A 70 1.73 -1.27 5.31
C LYS A 70 0.46 -0.51 5.65
N VAL A 71 -0.69 -1.12 5.39
CA VAL A 71 -2.02 -0.56 5.66
C VAL A 71 -2.73 -1.49 6.63
N PHE A 72 -3.18 -0.96 7.76
CA PHE A 72 -3.72 -1.75 8.86
C PHE A 72 -5.23 -1.58 8.99
N PHE A 73 -5.94 -2.69 9.10
CA PHE A 73 -7.37 -2.74 9.38
C PHE A 73 -7.68 -3.71 10.51
N GLU A 74 -8.65 -3.37 11.34
CA GLU A 74 -9.07 -4.16 12.49
C GLU A 74 -10.58 -4.37 12.53
N TYR A 75 -11.01 -5.63 12.62
CA TYR A 75 -12.42 -5.97 12.79
C TYR A 75 -12.85 -5.83 14.24
N LEU A 76 -13.80 -4.93 14.49
CA LEU A 76 -14.34 -4.60 15.81
C LEU A 76 -15.60 -5.40 16.16
N GLY A 77 -16.20 -6.07 15.18
CA GLY A 77 -17.41 -6.86 15.38
C GLY A 77 -17.20 -8.13 16.22
N LYS A 78 -18.33 -8.67 16.67
CA LYS A 78 -18.39 -9.85 17.57
C LYS A 78 -19.19 -11.02 17.00
N GLU A 79 -20.11 -10.76 16.07
CA GLU A 79 -21.11 -11.75 15.66
C GLU A 79 -20.74 -12.53 14.40
N THR A 80 -19.84 -12.00 13.56
CA THR A 80 -19.41 -12.64 12.32
C THR A 80 -17.95 -13.08 12.40
N ASP A 81 -17.59 -14.11 11.63
CA ASP A 81 -16.20 -14.51 11.43
C ASP A 81 -15.37 -13.35 10.85
N ALA A 82 -14.41 -12.88 11.64
CA ALA A 82 -13.50 -11.80 11.29
C ALA A 82 -12.79 -12.06 9.97
N THR A 83 -12.40 -13.32 9.71
CA THR A 83 -11.65 -13.69 8.50
C THR A 83 -12.48 -13.45 7.24
N VAL A 84 -13.79 -13.75 7.29
CA VAL A 84 -14.70 -13.55 6.16
C VAL A 84 -14.89 -12.07 5.88
N ILE A 85 -15.11 -11.26 6.91
CA ILE A 85 -15.28 -9.80 6.77
C ILE A 85 -13.98 -9.15 6.28
N LEU A 86 -12.83 -9.52 6.85
CA LEU A 86 -11.54 -8.96 6.44
C LEU A 86 -11.15 -9.35 5.02
N LYS A 87 -11.55 -10.54 4.53
CA LYS A 87 -11.43 -10.88 3.09
C LYS A 87 -12.27 -9.97 2.20
N ARG A 88 -13.48 -9.60 2.62
CA ARG A 88 -14.32 -8.64 1.88
C ARG A 88 -13.68 -7.26 1.88
N VAL A 89 -13.20 -6.80 3.04
CA VAL A 89 -12.47 -5.53 3.15
C VAL A 89 -11.24 -5.49 2.24
N TYR A 90 -10.47 -6.57 2.18
CA TYR A 90 -9.34 -6.69 1.26
C TYR A 90 -9.76 -6.38 -0.19
N HIS A 91 -10.85 -6.97 -0.68
CA HIS A 91 -11.34 -6.71 -2.04
C HIS A 91 -11.88 -5.29 -2.24
N ILE A 92 -12.59 -4.74 -1.24
CA ILE A 92 -13.13 -3.37 -1.30
C ILE A 92 -12.00 -2.35 -1.37
N VAL A 93 -11.00 -2.49 -0.50
CA VAL A 93 -9.83 -1.59 -0.47
C VAL A 93 -9.04 -1.72 -1.75
N TRP A 94 -8.75 -2.95 -2.20
CA TRP A 94 -8.05 -3.16 -3.46
C TRP A 94 -8.78 -2.53 -4.65
N SER A 95 -10.11 -2.71 -4.73
CA SER A 95 -10.92 -2.08 -5.78
C SER A 95 -10.87 -0.55 -5.72
N GLY A 96 -10.88 0.05 -4.52
CA GLY A 96 -10.74 1.49 -4.35
C GLY A 96 -9.38 1.99 -4.81
N ILE A 97 -8.29 1.30 -4.45
CA ILE A 97 -6.93 1.65 -4.87
C ILE A 97 -6.80 1.61 -6.40
N ILE A 98 -7.36 0.60 -7.06
CA ILE A 98 -7.31 0.49 -8.53
C ILE A 98 -8.12 1.60 -9.21
N GLN A 99 -9.22 2.04 -8.62
CA GLN A 99 -10.03 3.15 -9.17
C GLN A 99 -9.33 4.50 -9.04
N GLU A 100 -8.57 4.70 -7.96
CA GLU A 100 -7.77 5.90 -7.73
C GLU A 100 -6.40 5.84 -8.42
N PHE A 101 -6.07 4.70 -9.04
CA PHE A 101 -4.81 4.56 -9.75
C PHE A 101 -4.84 5.46 -11.00
N PRO A 102 -3.78 6.27 -11.23
CA PRO A 102 -3.72 7.16 -12.38
C PRO A 102 -3.82 6.37 -13.70
N ASP A 103 -4.23 7.05 -14.77
CA ASP A 103 -4.21 6.45 -16.11
C ASP A 103 -2.78 5.94 -16.42
N LEU A 104 -2.69 4.81 -17.12
CA LEU A 104 -1.42 4.17 -17.42
C LEU A 104 -0.49 5.09 -18.22
N VAL A 105 -1.05 5.94 -19.09
CA VAL A 105 -0.28 6.91 -19.88
C VAL A 105 0.33 7.97 -18.96
N ASP A 106 -0.48 8.59 -18.11
CA ASP A 106 -0.04 9.62 -17.16
C ASP A 106 0.98 9.06 -16.17
N TRP A 107 0.78 7.83 -15.71
CA TRP A 107 1.69 7.15 -14.81
C TRP A 107 3.03 6.82 -15.48
N ALA A 108 3.02 6.35 -16.74
CA ALA A 108 4.22 6.05 -17.49
C ALA A 108 5.05 7.31 -17.77
N GLU A 109 4.38 8.43 -18.11
CA GLU A 109 5.01 9.73 -18.30
C GLU A 109 5.67 10.23 -17.00
N ALA A 110 4.93 10.19 -15.89
CA ALA A 110 5.46 10.58 -14.57
C ALA A 110 6.68 9.74 -14.14
N LYS A 111 6.68 8.43 -14.44
CA LYS A 111 7.84 7.55 -14.17
C LYS A 111 9.05 7.87 -15.06
N ALA A 112 8.83 8.20 -16.32
CA ALA A 112 9.90 8.61 -17.24
C ALA A 112 10.55 9.93 -16.78
N ASP A 113 9.74 10.89 -16.34
CA ASP A 113 10.19 12.16 -15.81
C ASP A 113 11.00 11.99 -14.52
N LEU A 114 10.54 11.14 -13.59
CA LEU A 114 11.27 10.84 -12.36
C LEU A 114 12.63 10.20 -12.65
N SER A 115 12.69 9.28 -13.61
CA SER A 115 13.94 8.66 -14.07
C SER A 115 14.91 9.73 -14.60
N SER A 116 14.41 10.63 -15.44
CA SER A 116 15.18 11.73 -16.02
C SER A 116 15.74 12.69 -14.96
N LEU A 117 14.94 13.02 -13.94
CA LEU A 117 15.38 13.82 -12.79
C LEU A 117 16.47 13.12 -11.99
N THR A 118 16.34 11.81 -11.78
CA THR A 118 17.34 11.00 -11.05
C THR A 118 18.68 10.99 -11.79
N PHE A 119 18.65 10.83 -13.12
CA PHE A 119 19.86 10.93 -13.96
C PHE A 119 20.50 12.31 -13.88
N ALA A 120 19.70 13.38 -13.97
CA ALA A 120 20.20 14.75 -13.85
C ALA A 120 20.86 15.01 -12.48
N GLN A 121 20.27 14.50 -11.40
CA GLN A 121 20.85 14.59 -10.05
C GLN A 121 22.16 13.81 -9.94
N ALA A 122 22.22 12.58 -10.47
CA ALA A 122 23.42 11.77 -10.47
C ALA A 122 24.58 12.46 -11.23
N GLU A 123 24.27 13.10 -12.36
CA GLU A 123 25.26 13.82 -13.16
C GLU A 123 25.78 15.07 -12.42
N VAL A 124 24.90 15.82 -11.76
CA VAL A 124 25.32 16.95 -10.89
C VAL A 124 26.24 16.47 -9.77
N MET A 125 25.96 15.31 -9.16
CA MET A 125 26.82 14.73 -8.12
C MET A 125 28.18 14.28 -8.68
N ARG A 126 28.21 13.74 -9.91
CA ARG A 126 29.46 13.36 -10.60
C ARG A 126 30.32 14.58 -10.87
N VAL A 127 29.75 15.61 -11.48
CA VAL A 127 30.44 16.89 -11.77
C VAL A 127 30.97 17.55 -10.49
N ARG A 128 30.28 17.39 -9.35
CA ARG A 128 30.76 17.87 -8.04
C ARG A 128 31.92 17.07 -7.46
N ARG A 129 32.08 15.78 -7.80
CA ARG A 129 33.20 14.94 -7.33
C ARG A 129 34.46 15.10 -8.17
N GLU A 130 34.33 15.54 -9.42
CA GLU A 130 35.45 15.77 -10.35
C GLU A 130 36.10 17.16 -10.18
N LYS A 131 35.58 18.01 -9.29
CA LYS A 131 36.19 19.28 -8.84
C LYS A 131 36.85 19.12 -7.48
#